data_AF-Q30B75-F1
#
_entry.id   AF-Q30B75-F1
#
_cell.length_a   1.000
_cell.length_b   1.000
_cell.length_c   1.000
_cell.angle_alpha   90.00
_cell.angle_beta   90.00
_cell.angle_gamma   90.00
#
_symmetry.space_group_name_H-M   'P 1'
#
loop_
_entity.id
_entity.type
_entity.pdbx_description
1 polymer ?
#
loop_
_entity_poly.entity_id
_entity_poly.type
_entity_poly.pdbx_seq_one_letter_code
_entity_poly.pdbx_strand_id
1 'polypeptide(L)'
;AIGRFESEDLTSIVELDGLLEINRMTHRLLSKFLTLDSFDAMFREANHNVSAPYGRITLHVFWELNYDFLPNYCYNGSTNRFVRTVLPFSQEFQRDKQPNAQPQYLHGSKALNLAYSSIYGSYRNFVGPPHFQVICRLLGYQGIAVVMEELLKVVKSLLQGTILQYVKTLMEVMPKVCRLPRHE
;
A
#
# COMPACT_ATOMS: atom_id res chain seq x y z
N ALA A 1 -2.07 -0.44 -15.73
CA ALA A 1 -2.12 0.35 -14.48
C ALA A 1 -2.11 -0.56 -13.24
N ILE A 2 -3.19 -1.31 -12.97
CA ILE A 2 -3.32 -2.15 -11.76
C ILE A 2 -2.19 -3.19 -11.64
N GLY A 3 -1.86 -3.90 -12.72
CA GLY A 3 -0.76 -4.86 -12.68
C GLY A 3 0.60 -4.26 -12.33
N ARG A 4 0.85 -3.00 -12.71
CA ARG A 4 2.08 -2.29 -12.33
C ARG A 4 2.11 -2.01 -10.82
N PHE A 5 0.97 -1.60 -10.25
CA PHE A 5 0.84 -1.43 -8.81
C PHE A 5 1.11 -2.74 -8.06
N GLU A 6 0.60 -3.87 -8.55
CA GLU A 6 0.85 -5.20 -7.94
C GLU A 6 2.34 -5.62 -7.95
N SER A 7 3.16 -5.03 -8.83
CA SER A 7 4.61 -5.27 -8.88
C SER A 7 5.43 -4.30 -8.01
N GLU A 8 4.79 -3.33 -7.37
CA GLU A 8 5.45 -2.27 -6.60
C GLU A 8 4.94 -2.19 -5.16
N ASP A 9 5.67 -1.45 -4.31
CA ASP A 9 5.27 -1.25 -2.91
C ASP A 9 4.10 -0.27 -2.75
N LEU A 10 3.56 -0.17 -1.53
CA LEU A 10 2.41 0.68 -1.19
C LEU A 10 2.58 2.15 -1.62
N THR A 11 3.80 2.68 -1.66
CA THR A 11 4.02 4.10 -1.98
C THR A 11 3.69 4.43 -3.44
N SER A 12 3.68 3.42 -4.33
CA SER A 12 3.33 3.58 -5.76
C SER A 12 1.85 3.84 -6.00
N ILE A 13 0.99 3.72 -4.98
CA ILE A 13 -0.45 3.91 -5.13
C ILE A 13 -0.82 5.32 -5.63
N VAL A 14 0.01 6.32 -5.35
CA VAL A 14 -0.18 7.70 -5.84
C VAL A 14 0.04 7.77 -7.36
N GLU A 15 1.02 7.03 -7.89
CA GLU A 15 1.25 6.91 -9.34
C GLU A 15 0.11 6.13 -10.00
N LEU A 16 -0.36 5.04 -9.37
CA LEU A 16 -1.53 4.30 -9.85
C LEU A 16 -2.73 5.23 -10.04
N ASP A 17 -3.03 6.03 -9.02
CA ASP A 17 -4.16 6.95 -9.02
C ASP A 17 -4.08 7.99 -10.15
N GLY A 18 -2.90 8.61 -10.31
CA GLY A 18 -2.65 9.53 -11.40
C GLY A 18 -2.81 8.88 -12.77
N LEU A 19 -2.33 7.65 -12.93
CA LEU A 19 -2.48 6.89 -14.17
C LEU A 19 -3.94 6.51 -14.43
N LEU A 20 -4.73 6.19 -13.41
CA LEU A 20 -6.17 5.94 -13.54
C LEU A 20 -6.92 7.21 -13.98
N GLU A 21 -6.53 8.38 -13.49
CA GLU A 21 -7.14 9.65 -13.90
C GLU A 21 -6.82 9.99 -15.36
N ILE A 22 -5.60 9.70 -15.83
CA ILE A 22 -5.26 9.80 -17.26
C ILE A 22 -6.13 8.86 -18.08
N ASN A 23 -6.33 7.61 -17.63
CA ASN A 23 -7.21 6.66 -18.32
C ASN A 23 -8.67 7.17 -18.36
N ARG A 24 -9.16 7.78 -17.27
CA ARG A 24 -10.49 8.39 -17.21
C ARG A 24 -10.63 9.56 -18.19
N MET A 25 -9.61 10.41 -18.31
CA MET A 25 -9.58 11.49 -19.28
C MET A 25 -9.56 10.94 -20.73
N THR A 26 -8.75 9.92 -21.00
CA THR A 26 -8.71 9.25 -22.30
C THR A 26 -10.07 8.67 -22.68
N HIS A 27 -10.73 7.97 -21.76
CA HIS A 27 -12.10 7.48 -21.95
C HIS A 27 -13.06 8.62 -22.31
N ARG A 28 -13.06 9.70 -21.53
CA ARG A 28 -13.90 10.88 -21.79
C ARG A 28 -13.69 11.51 -23.16
N LEU A 29 -12.44 11.55 -23.65
CA LEU A 29 -12.11 12.08 -24.97
C LEU A 29 -12.61 11.17 -26.09
N LEU A 30 -12.44 9.86 -25.94
CA LEU A 30 -12.90 8.86 -26.92
C LEU A 30 -14.43 8.77 -26.96
N SER A 31 -15.10 8.89 -25.82
CA SER A 31 -16.57 8.84 -25.72
C SER A 31 -17.29 9.96 -26.45
N LYS A 32 -16.59 10.99 -26.92
CA LYS A 32 -17.15 12.02 -27.80
C LYS A 32 -17.48 11.49 -29.20
N PHE A 33 -16.81 10.41 -29.61
CA PHE A 33 -16.88 9.87 -30.97
C PHE A 33 -17.24 8.39 -31.01
N LEU A 34 -17.00 7.67 -29.92
CA LEU A 34 -17.22 6.23 -29.79
C LEU A 34 -18.17 5.93 -28.64
N THR A 35 -19.06 4.96 -28.83
CA THR A 35 -19.84 4.40 -27.72
C THR A 35 -18.98 3.34 -27.03
N LEU A 36 -18.58 3.63 -25.80
CA LEU A 36 -17.78 2.74 -24.96
C LEU A 36 -18.58 2.37 -23.71
N ASP A 37 -18.26 1.24 -23.09
CA ASP A 37 -18.72 0.94 -21.74
C ASP A 37 -18.31 2.07 -20.78
N SER A 38 -19.08 2.26 -19.70
CA SER A 38 -18.74 3.26 -18.70
C SER A 38 -17.35 2.98 -18.11
N PHE A 39 -16.59 4.04 -17.82
CA PHE A 39 -15.26 3.90 -17.23
C PHE A 39 -15.29 3.08 -15.94
N ASP A 40 -16.31 3.26 -15.10
CA ASP A 40 -16.43 2.53 -13.84
C ASP A 40 -16.68 1.03 -14.05
N ALA A 41 -17.42 0.64 -15.09
CA ALA A 41 -17.59 -0.78 -15.46
C ALA A 41 -16.25 -1.38 -15.91
N MET A 42 -15.55 -0.70 -16.84
CA MET A 42 -14.23 -1.13 -17.31
C MET A 42 -13.21 -1.23 -16.17
N PHE A 43 -13.22 -0.24 -15.26
CA PHE A 43 -12.33 -0.20 -14.10
C PHE A 43 -12.63 -1.35 -13.13
N ARG A 44 -13.90 -1.60 -12.79
CA ARG A 44 -14.28 -2.70 -11.91
C ARG A 44 -13.93 -4.04 -12.52
N GLU A 45 -14.15 -4.23 -13.82
CA GLU A 45 -13.76 -5.45 -14.52
C GLU A 45 -12.24 -5.67 -14.45
N ALA A 46 -11.44 -4.66 -14.82
CA ALA A 46 -9.98 -4.75 -14.76
C ALA A 46 -9.44 -4.95 -13.32
N ASN A 47 -10.13 -4.40 -12.33
CA ASN A 47 -9.83 -4.57 -10.90
C ASN A 47 -10.38 -5.89 -10.33
N HIS A 48 -11.01 -6.75 -11.15
CA HIS A 48 -11.69 -7.98 -10.74
C HIS A 48 -12.71 -7.75 -9.61
N ASN A 49 -13.40 -6.62 -9.64
CA ASN A 49 -14.34 -6.16 -8.61
C ASN A 49 -15.79 -6.10 -9.13
N VAL A 50 -16.16 -7.08 -9.96
CA VAL A 50 -17.53 -7.26 -10.50
C VAL A 50 -18.18 -8.49 -9.86
N SER A 51 -17.53 -9.65 -9.97
CA SER A 51 -17.98 -10.92 -9.40
C SER A 51 -17.36 -11.24 -8.04
N ALA A 52 -16.37 -10.46 -7.60
CA ALA A 52 -15.71 -10.61 -6.31
C ALA A 52 -15.93 -9.36 -5.45
N PRO A 53 -16.00 -9.51 -4.10
CA PRO A 53 -16.26 -8.40 -3.18
C PRO A 53 -15.07 -7.45 -3.00
N TYR A 54 -13.86 -7.90 -3.31
CA TYR A 54 -12.63 -7.12 -3.14
C TYR A 54 -11.82 -7.16 -4.43
N GLY A 55 -11.56 -5.98 -4.98
CA GLY A 55 -10.73 -5.84 -6.14
C GLY A 55 -9.24 -6.06 -5.85
N ARG A 56 -8.48 -6.26 -6.92
CA ARG A 56 -7.03 -6.43 -6.95
C ARG A 56 -6.28 -5.36 -6.17
N ILE A 57 -6.67 -4.08 -6.31
CA ILE A 57 -6.05 -2.97 -5.58
C ILE A 57 -6.19 -3.14 -4.06
N THR A 58 -7.38 -3.50 -3.57
CA THR A 58 -7.64 -3.71 -2.13
C THR A 58 -6.79 -4.86 -1.59
N LEU A 59 -6.75 -5.97 -2.33
CA LEU A 59 -5.96 -7.14 -1.95
C LEU A 59 -4.46 -6.83 -1.92
N HIS A 60 -3.96 -6.08 -2.90
CA HIS A 60 -2.54 -5.68 -2.94
C HIS A 60 -2.20 -4.69 -1.82
N VAL A 61 -3.08 -3.75 -1.49
CA VAL A 61 -2.88 -2.85 -0.34
C VAL A 61 -2.75 -3.66 0.95
N PHE A 62 -3.63 -4.65 1.18
CA PHE A 62 -3.53 -5.52 2.35
C PHE A 62 -2.22 -6.33 2.35
N TRP A 63 -1.85 -6.89 1.20
CA TRP A 63 -0.60 -7.63 1.02
C TRP A 63 0.63 -6.78 1.42
N GLU A 64 0.73 -5.57 0.85
CA GLU A 64 1.82 -4.65 1.14
C GLU A 64 1.80 -4.14 2.58
N LEU A 65 0.61 -3.97 3.18
CA LEU A 65 0.51 -3.64 4.60
C LEU A 65 1.15 -4.72 5.48
N ASN A 66 0.84 -5.99 5.21
CA ASN A 66 1.29 -7.12 6.00
C ASN A 66 2.79 -7.42 5.80
N TYR A 67 3.25 -7.46 4.56
CA TYR A 67 4.59 -7.94 4.22
C TYR A 67 5.67 -6.86 4.16
N ASP A 68 5.31 -5.59 3.95
CA ASP A 68 6.29 -4.50 3.84
C ASP A 68 6.04 -3.36 4.83
N PHE A 69 4.84 -2.78 4.85
CA PHE A 69 4.58 -1.57 5.65
C PHE A 69 4.76 -1.78 7.15
N LEU A 70 4.05 -2.75 7.74
CA LEU A 70 4.12 -3.03 9.18
C LEU A 70 5.53 -3.38 9.68
N PRO A 71 6.30 -4.27 9.02
CA PRO A 71 7.64 -4.61 9.50
C PRO A 71 8.71 -3.56 9.19
N ASN A 72 8.57 -2.79 8.10
CA ASN A 72 9.68 -2.01 7.56
C ASN A 72 9.50 -0.48 7.66
N TYR A 73 8.45 0.03 8.29
CA TYR A 73 8.24 1.47 8.41
C TYR A 73 8.19 1.97 9.86
N CYS A 74 8.78 3.14 10.09
CA CYS A 74 8.77 3.84 11.36
C CYS A 74 7.90 5.10 11.26
N TYR A 75 6.96 5.26 12.18
CA TYR A 75 6.12 6.44 12.25
C TYR A 75 6.83 7.60 12.95
N ASN A 76 6.78 8.79 12.34
CA ASN A 76 7.21 10.05 12.95
C ASN A 76 5.99 10.92 13.22
N GLY A 77 5.62 11.04 14.50
CA GLY A 77 4.45 11.81 14.94
C GLY A 77 4.55 13.33 14.70
N SER A 78 5.75 13.88 14.65
CA SER A 78 5.96 15.32 14.41
C SER A 78 5.72 15.71 12.95
N THR A 79 6.00 14.79 12.01
CA THR A 79 5.81 15.03 10.57
C THR A 79 4.56 14.35 10.01
N ASN A 80 3.88 13.51 10.80
CA ASN A 80 2.76 12.67 10.39
C ASN A 80 3.12 11.83 9.15
N ARG A 81 4.31 11.23 9.16
CA ARG A 81 4.83 10.41 8.05
C ARG A 81 5.49 9.15 8.56
N PHE A 82 5.39 8.10 7.77
CA PHE A 82 6.14 6.87 7.92
C PHE A 82 7.33 6.88 6.95
N VAL A 83 8.49 6.43 7.42
CA VAL A 83 9.71 6.27 6.61
C VAL A 83 10.26 4.87 6.80
N ARG A 84 10.96 4.35 5.78
CA ARG A 84 11.56 3.01 5.89
C ARG A 84 12.60 2.98 7.02
N THR A 85 12.60 1.89 7.78
CA THR A 85 13.65 1.59 8.75
C THR A 85 14.99 1.35 8.06
N VAL A 86 16.09 1.63 8.75
CA VAL A 86 17.45 1.29 8.30
C VAL A 86 17.84 -0.16 8.63
N LEU A 87 17.11 -0.80 9.54
CA LEU A 87 17.37 -2.16 10.01
C LEU A 87 16.41 -3.15 9.32
N PRO A 88 16.91 -4.21 8.67
CA PRO A 88 16.03 -5.22 8.07
C PRO A 88 15.35 -6.04 9.18
N PHE A 89 14.10 -5.71 9.48
CA PHE A 89 13.28 -6.48 10.45
C PHE A 89 12.42 -7.57 9.77
N SER A 90 12.33 -7.54 8.45
CA SER A 90 11.69 -8.57 7.63
C SER A 90 12.56 -8.90 6.42
N GLN A 91 12.39 -10.10 5.87
CA GLN A 91 13.05 -10.49 4.63
C GLN A 91 12.56 -9.61 3.48
N GLU A 92 13.48 -9.18 2.61
CA GLU A 92 13.08 -8.53 1.37
C GLU A 92 12.27 -9.51 0.53
N PHE A 93 11.02 -9.14 0.25
CA PHE A 93 10.17 -9.90 -0.63
C PHE A 93 10.47 -9.52 -2.09
N GLN A 94 10.86 -10.51 -2.90
CA GLN A 94 11.06 -10.32 -4.33
C GLN A 94 9.70 -10.17 -5.01
N ARG A 95 9.46 -8.99 -5.60
CA ARG A 95 8.27 -8.72 -6.40
C ARG A 95 8.53 -9.08 -7.86
N ASP A 96 7.56 -9.74 -8.49
CA ASP A 96 7.62 -10.05 -9.92
C ASP A 96 7.50 -8.76 -10.73
N LYS A 97 8.53 -8.46 -11.53
CA LYS A 97 8.52 -7.28 -12.40
C LYS A 97 7.52 -7.45 -13.53
N GLN A 98 6.67 -6.46 -13.72
CA GLN A 98 5.80 -6.40 -14.91
C GLN A 98 6.62 -6.22 -16.19
N PRO A 99 6.22 -6.88 -17.30
CA PRO A 99 6.81 -6.64 -18.61
C PRO A 99 6.52 -5.21 -19.08
N ASN A 100 7.47 -4.61 -19.80
CA ASN A 100 7.32 -3.26 -20.31
C ASN A 100 6.20 -3.17 -21.36
N ALA A 101 5.21 -2.33 -21.12
CA ALA A 101 4.16 -2.01 -22.07
C ALA A 101 4.58 -0.87 -23.03
N GLN A 102 3.96 -0.81 -24.22
CA GLN A 102 4.15 0.33 -25.13
C GLN A 102 3.64 1.62 -24.47
N PRO A 103 4.26 2.79 -24.76
CA PRO A 103 3.93 4.04 -24.07
C PRO A 103 2.46 4.45 -24.13
N GLN A 104 1.72 4.12 -25.20
CA GLN A 104 0.29 4.45 -25.30
C GLN A 104 -0.60 3.71 -24.28
N TYR A 105 -0.13 2.62 -23.69
CA TYR A 105 -0.83 1.91 -22.60
C TYR A 105 -0.47 2.45 -21.20
N LEU A 106 0.37 3.49 -21.14
CA LEU A 106 0.81 4.16 -19.91
C LEU A 106 0.42 5.65 -19.99
N HIS A 107 1.39 6.56 -20.03
CA HIS A 107 1.16 8.01 -20.04
C HIS A 107 1.10 8.60 -21.46
N GLY A 108 1.11 7.76 -22.51
CA GLY A 108 0.97 8.16 -23.92
C GLY A 108 2.27 8.13 -24.71
N SER A 109 3.36 8.69 -24.19
CA SER A 109 4.66 8.76 -24.88
C SER A 109 5.85 8.51 -23.93
N LYS A 110 7.04 8.27 -24.48
CA LYS A 110 8.26 8.08 -23.66
C LYS A 110 8.58 9.31 -22.81
N ALA A 111 8.41 10.50 -23.38
CA ALA A 111 8.63 11.76 -22.67
C ALA A 111 7.65 11.93 -21.50
N LEU A 112 6.37 11.63 -21.72
CA LEU A 112 5.35 11.70 -20.68
C LEU A 112 5.58 10.65 -19.58
N ASN A 113 5.97 9.42 -19.94
CA ASN A 113 6.33 8.40 -18.95
C ASN A 113 7.44 8.87 -18.02
N LEU A 114 8.48 9.52 -18.55
CA LEU A 114 9.60 10.05 -17.77
C LEU A 114 9.17 11.23 -16.88
N ALA A 115 8.35 12.14 -17.42
CA ALA A 115 7.82 13.27 -16.67
C ALA A 115 6.97 12.83 -15.47
N TYR A 116 5.99 11.95 -15.68
CA TYR A 116 5.13 11.46 -14.61
C TYR A 116 5.87 10.61 -13.60
N SER A 117 6.78 9.74 -14.04
CA SER A 117 7.63 8.97 -13.12
C SER A 117 8.48 9.89 -12.22
N SER A 118 8.97 11.02 -12.74
CA SER A 118 9.71 12.01 -11.95
C SER A 118 8.80 12.72 -10.93
N ILE A 119 7.56 13.07 -11.32
CA ILE A 119 6.57 13.67 -10.42
C ILE A 119 6.27 12.72 -9.26
N TYR A 120 5.91 11.47 -9.57
CA TYR A 120 5.53 10.50 -8.55
C TYR A 120 6.71 9.93 -7.76
N GLY A 121 7.94 10.08 -8.26
CA GLY A 121 9.17 9.79 -7.51
C GLY A 121 9.23 10.49 -6.16
N SER A 122 8.64 11.68 -6.03
CA SER A 122 8.57 12.43 -4.76
C SER A 122 7.75 11.73 -3.67
N TYR A 123 6.90 10.76 -4.03
CA TYR A 123 6.04 10.01 -3.10
C TYR A 123 6.60 8.65 -2.70
N ARG A 124 7.78 8.25 -3.20
CA ARG A 124 8.33 6.90 -3.01
C ARG A 124 9.05 6.69 -1.66
N ASN A 125 9.48 7.77 -1.02
CA ASN A 125 10.37 7.70 0.15
C ASN A 125 9.65 7.86 1.50
N PHE A 126 8.32 7.96 1.50
CA PHE A 126 7.51 8.03 2.71
C PHE A 126 6.10 7.50 2.44
N VAL A 127 5.36 7.20 3.50
CA VAL A 127 3.90 7.04 3.47
C VAL A 127 3.29 8.09 4.38
N GLY A 128 2.30 8.84 3.90
CA GLY A 128 1.66 9.90 4.68
C GLY A 128 0.28 10.27 4.16
N PRO A 129 -0.25 11.47 4.51
CA PRO A 129 -1.58 11.90 4.13
C PRO A 129 -1.96 11.71 2.64
N PRO A 130 -1.10 12.04 1.64
CA PRO A 130 -1.47 11.84 0.23
C PRO A 130 -1.69 10.37 -0.11
N HIS A 131 -0.89 9.46 0.44
CA HIS A 131 -1.05 8.02 0.25
C HIS A 131 -2.34 7.52 0.89
N PHE A 132 -2.60 7.90 2.15
CA PHE A 132 -3.82 7.50 2.85
C PHE A 132 -5.08 8.04 2.18
N GLN A 133 -5.05 9.26 1.63
CA GLN A 133 -6.17 9.82 0.88
C GLN A 133 -6.51 8.97 -0.36
N VAL A 134 -5.49 8.55 -1.11
CA VAL A 134 -5.66 7.67 -2.29
C VAL A 134 -6.16 6.29 -1.86
N ILE A 135 -5.56 5.70 -0.82
CA ILE A 135 -6.00 4.40 -0.26
C ILE A 135 -7.49 4.47 0.11
N CYS A 136 -7.91 5.48 0.87
CA CYS A 136 -9.30 5.64 1.27
C CYS A 136 -10.27 5.73 0.08
N ARG A 137 -9.88 6.48 -0.97
CA ARG A 137 -10.72 6.62 -2.17
C ARG A 137 -10.81 5.31 -2.97
N LEU A 138 -9.70 4.61 -3.17
CA LEU A 138 -9.66 3.41 -4.00
C LEU A 138 -10.26 2.18 -3.30
N LEU A 139 -10.13 2.07 -1.97
CA LEU A 139 -10.70 0.96 -1.20
C LEU A 139 -12.19 1.16 -0.89
N GLY A 140 -12.61 2.41 -0.66
CA GLY A 140 -13.95 2.73 -0.17
C GLY A 140 -14.25 2.07 1.19
N TYR A 141 -15.51 2.17 1.64
CA TYR A 141 -15.90 1.66 2.97
C TYR A 141 -15.66 0.16 3.13
N GLN A 142 -16.04 -0.63 2.13
CA GLN A 142 -15.91 -2.08 2.18
C GLN A 142 -14.44 -2.53 2.21
N GLY A 143 -13.57 -1.90 1.39
CA GLY A 143 -12.15 -2.20 1.39
C GLY A 143 -11.46 -1.79 2.70
N ILE A 144 -11.81 -0.62 3.26
CA ILE A 144 -11.29 -0.18 4.57
C ILE A 144 -11.74 -1.14 5.67
N ALA A 145 -13.00 -1.57 5.66
CA ALA A 145 -13.54 -2.48 6.68
C ALA A 145 -12.79 -3.81 6.71
N VAL A 146 -12.57 -4.45 5.55
CA VAL A 146 -11.83 -5.73 5.49
C VAL A 146 -10.37 -5.55 5.88
N VAL A 147 -9.70 -4.47 5.47
CA VAL A 147 -8.32 -4.20 5.88
C VAL A 147 -8.23 -4.04 7.40
N MET A 148 -9.15 -3.30 8.01
CA MET A 148 -9.20 -3.15 9.47
C MET A 148 -9.44 -4.49 10.18
N GLU A 149 -10.37 -5.31 9.69
CA GLU A 149 -10.65 -6.63 10.25
C GLU A 149 -9.42 -7.55 10.20
N GLU A 150 -8.74 -7.59 9.06
CA GLU A 150 -7.53 -8.40 8.91
C GLU A 150 -6.35 -7.87 9.73
N LEU A 151 -6.19 -6.55 9.86
CA LEU A 151 -5.18 -5.97 10.76
C LEU A 151 -5.44 -6.34 12.23
N LEU A 152 -6.70 -6.39 12.67
CA LEU A 152 -7.02 -6.87 14.02
C LEU A 152 -6.64 -8.35 14.21
N LYS A 153 -6.81 -9.20 13.18
CA LYS A 153 -6.37 -10.59 13.20
C LYS A 153 -4.84 -10.69 13.29
N VAL A 154 -4.11 -9.85 12.55
CA VAL A 154 -2.64 -9.77 12.64
C VAL A 154 -2.19 -9.37 14.05
N VAL A 155 -2.78 -8.31 14.62
CA VAL A 155 -2.47 -7.86 15.99
C VAL A 155 -2.75 -8.97 17.01
N LYS A 156 -3.92 -9.64 16.91
CA LYS A 156 -4.27 -10.75 17.78
C LYS A 156 -3.24 -11.89 17.69
N SER A 157 -2.85 -12.27 16.47
CA SER A 157 -1.87 -13.33 16.23
C SER A 157 -0.50 -13.01 16.83
N LEU A 158 -0.01 -11.77 16.63
CA LEU A 158 1.27 -11.33 17.20
C LEU A 158 1.24 -11.28 18.73
N LEU A 159 0.19 -10.69 19.31
CA LEU A 159 0.04 -10.57 20.75
C LEU A 159 -0.08 -11.94 21.43
N GLN A 160 -0.92 -12.83 20.90
CA GLN A 160 -1.18 -14.15 21.50
C GLN A 160 -0.12 -15.21 21.14
N GLY A 161 0.65 -14.98 20.08
CA GLY A 161 1.72 -15.85 19.61
C GLY A 161 3.09 -15.43 20.16
N THR A 162 3.91 -14.87 19.27
CA THR A 162 5.33 -14.63 19.55
C THR A 162 5.54 -13.64 20.69
N ILE A 163 4.79 -12.53 20.75
CA ILE A 163 4.98 -11.53 21.81
C ILE A 163 4.68 -12.13 23.17
N LEU A 164 3.55 -12.82 23.35
CA LEU A 164 3.23 -13.48 24.62
C LEU A 164 4.29 -14.50 25.03
N GLN A 165 4.79 -15.28 24.07
CA GLN A 165 5.85 -16.25 24.33
C GLN A 165 7.12 -15.56 24.83
N TYR A 166 7.61 -14.53 24.13
CA TYR A 166 8.78 -13.76 24.55
C TYR A 166 8.56 -13.05 25.90
N VAL A 167 7.37 -12.49 26.13
CA VAL A 167 7.04 -11.85 27.42
C VAL A 167 7.11 -12.86 28.56
N LYS A 168 6.53 -14.05 28.41
CA LYS A 168 6.61 -15.10 29.44
C LYS A 168 8.06 -15.49 29.75
N THR A 169 8.85 -15.74 28.70
CA THR A 169 10.27 -16.09 28.85
C THR A 169 11.06 -14.96 29.52
N LEU A 170 10.87 -13.70 29.10
CA LEU A 170 11.58 -12.56 29.68
C LEU A 170 11.18 -12.30 31.13
N MET A 171 9.92 -12.54 31.50
CA MET A 171 9.45 -12.42 32.87
C MET A 171 10.09 -13.45 33.82
N GLU A 172 10.43 -14.65 33.34
CA GLU A 172 11.17 -15.63 34.14
C GLU A 172 12.64 -15.23 34.38
N VAL A 173 13.23 -14.52 33.40
CA VAL A 173 14.62 -14.03 33.47
C VAL A 173 14.74 -12.69 34.20
N MET A 174 13.65 -11.93 34.29
CA MET A 174 13.60 -10.65 35.01
C MET A 174 13.86 -10.84 36.52
N PRO A 175 14.54 -9.88 37.18
CA PRO A 175 14.77 -9.95 38.61
C PRO A 175 13.44 -9.90 39.36
N LYS A 176 13.23 -10.85 40.27
CA LYS A 176 12.03 -10.89 41.13
C LYS A 176 11.84 -9.61 41.94
N VAL A 177 12.93 -8.92 42.26
CA VAL A 177 12.93 -7.64 42.96
C VAL A 177 14.03 -6.76 42.34
N CYS A 178 13.67 -5.58 41.88
CA CYS A 178 14.60 -4.54 41.44
C CYS A 178 14.29 -3.25 42.21
N ARG A 179 15.09 -2.93 43.23
CA ARG A 179 14.91 -1.70 44.02
C ARG A 179 15.53 -0.52 43.28
N LEU A 180 14.85 0.62 43.26
CA LEU A 180 15.40 1.87 42.73
C LEU A 180 16.41 2.43 43.75
N PRO A 181 17.69 2.65 43.38
CA PRO A 181 18.70 3.21 44.27
C PRO A 181 18.34 4.62 44.76
N ARG A 182 18.88 5.01 45.91
CA ARG A 182 18.79 6.39 46.42
C ARG A 182 19.86 7.26 45.75
N HIS A 183 19.62 8.55 45.72
CA HIS A 183 20.37 9.55 44.96
C HIS A 183 21.68 10.02 45.65
N GLU A 184 22.33 9.18 46.47
CA GLU A 184 23.45 9.54 47.38
C GLU A 184 24.42 10.62 46.87
#